data_AF-A0A931HSR8-F1
#
_entry.id   AF-A0A931HSR8-F1
#
_cell.length_a   1.000
_cell.length_b   1.000
_cell.length_c   1.000
_cell.angle_alpha   90.00
_cell.angle_beta   90.00
_cell.angle_gamma   90.00
#
_symmetry.space_group_name_H-M   'P 1'
#
loop_
_entity.id
_entity.type
_entity.pdbx_description
1 polymer ?
#
loop_
_entity_poly.entity_id
_entity_poly.type
_entity_poly.pdbx_seq_one_letter_code
_entity_poly.pdbx_strand_id
1 'polypeptide(L)'
;MKMIGFTILGAFTLNFGTNPPIPIGFIVYLLFFSITKNKAAKKGAVYLGLFLFILASGIPFAQKFLYEFPRHLEVVQEYGDFDFADHWGRMQDRFDLRNAELHRLRLTYDKEGEVSEFDYYFKVRETNDRRVDYRVELSLEDHHFTVNRRIHHTQQTYNFIHHQNRNEHMEIGRFFNQLEEVGLKEIQPDNEYHFYKIDVGGEYYRFAGNVRRAYYIRNKDVHPLKEEDLTVYGVGMSVTGFDRTEGDYIKSRALYFMDAALNVDEEEG
;
A
#
# COMPACT_ATOMS: atom_id res chain seq x y z
N MET A 1 -11.59 28.32 42.70
CA MET A 1 -10.37 28.50 41.88
C MET A 1 -9.20 27.56 42.21
N LYS A 2 -8.92 27.16 43.46
CA LYS A 2 -7.70 26.38 43.78
C LYS A 2 -7.64 24.96 43.16
N MET A 3 -8.78 24.28 43.00
CA MET A 3 -8.82 22.90 42.48
C MET A 3 -8.56 22.83 40.96
N ILE A 4 -9.13 23.79 40.21
CA ILE A 4 -8.94 23.89 38.75
C ILE A 4 -7.45 24.04 38.41
N GLY A 5 -6.70 24.84 39.18
CA GLY A 5 -5.26 24.98 39.00
C GLY A 5 -4.48 23.68 39.20
N PHE A 6 -4.88 22.82 40.15
CA PHE A 6 -4.26 21.51 40.34
C PHE A 6 -4.62 20.53 39.21
N THR A 7 -5.82 20.62 38.65
CA THR A 7 -6.20 19.83 37.46
C THR A 7 -5.44 20.28 36.21
N ILE A 8 -5.32 21.59 35.98
CA ILE A 8 -4.50 22.14 34.89
C ILE A 8 -3.04 21.73 35.08
N LEU A 9 -2.52 21.79 36.31
CA LEU A 9 -1.16 21.33 36.62
C LEU A 9 -0.99 19.84 36.30
N GLY A 10 -1.93 18.96 36.67
CA GLY A 10 -1.86 17.54 36.33
C GLY A 10 -1.93 17.26 34.84
N ALA A 11 -2.67 18.07 34.08
CA ALA A 11 -2.82 17.94 32.63
C ALA A 11 -1.74 18.66 31.82
N PHE A 12 -0.85 19.42 32.46
CA PHE A 12 0.14 20.23 31.77
C PHE A 12 1.27 19.37 31.19
N THR A 13 1.52 19.55 29.89
CA THR A 13 2.47 18.76 29.13
C THR A 13 3.46 19.65 28.40
N LEU A 14 4.65 19.11 28.16
CA LEU A 14 5.61 19.68 27.23
C LEU A 14 5.91 18.67 26.13
N ASN A 15 5.92 19.16 24.89
CA ASN A 15 6.26 18.38 23.70
C ASN A 15 7.65 18.82 23.23
N PHE A 16 8.67 17.99 23.48
CA PHE A 16 10.05 18.21 23.03
C PHE A 16 10.35 17.51 21.69
N GLY A 17 9.34 17.28 20.87
CA GLY A 17 9.45 16.41 19.69
C GLY A 17 9.45 14.91 20.05
N THR A 18 9.26 14.56 21.33
CA THR A 18 9.02 13.19 21.77
C THR A 18 7.54 12.85 21.65
N ASN A 19 7.24 11.73 20.99
CA ASN A 19 5.90 11.14 20.97
C ASN A 19 5.96 9.80 21.74
N PRO A 20 5.30 9.67 22.90
CA PRO A 20 4.31 10.59 23.48
C PRO A 20 4.91 11.82 24.22
N PRO A 21 4.13 12.91 24.37
CA PRO A 21 4.50 14.08 25.17
C PRO A 21 4.66 13.75 26.65
N ILE A 22 5.44 14.55 27.40
CA ILE A 22 5.75 14.29 28.80
C ILE A 22 4.84 15.11 29.72
N PRO A 23 4.17 14.49 30.74
CA PRO A 23 3.29 15.19 31.67
C PRO A 23 4.09 15.95 32.75
N ILE A 24 4.80 17.00 32.35
CA ILE A 24 5.71 17.75 33.24
C ILE A 24 4.99 18.38 34.42
N GLY A 25 3.75 18.83 34.28
CA GLY A 25 3.05 19.43 35.41
C GLY A 25 2.74 18.42 36.52
N PHE A 26 2.51 17.15 36.17
CA PHE A 26 2.41 16.07 37.16
C PHE A 26 3.76 15.79 37.84
N ILE A 27 4.87 15.81 37.09
CA ILE A 27 6.22 15.64 37.63
C ILE A 27 6.56 16.78 38.61
N VAL A 28 6.30 18.04 38.22
CA VAL A 28 6.48 19.22 39.08
C VAL A 28 5.63 19.10 40.35
N TYR A 29 4.40 18.60 40.24
CA TYR A 29 3.58 18.32 41.39
C TYR A 29 4.23 17.31 42.36
N LEU A 30 4.76 16.19 41.85
CA LEU A 30 5.42 15.19 42.68
C LEU A 30 6.67 15.72 43.40
N LEU A 31 7.46 16.55 42.72
CA LEU A 31 8.74 17.04 43.23
C LEU A 31 8.60 18.22 44.21
N PHE A 32 7.68 19.15 43.97
CA PHE A 32 7.68 20.44 44.66
C PHE A 32 6.47 20.68 45.58
N PHE A 33 5.38 19.89 45.49
CA PHE A 33 4.16 20.17 46.26
C PHE A 33 3.96 19.23 47.46
N SER A 34 4.44 19.65 48.63
CA SER A 34 4.09 19.05 49.92
C SER A 34 2.75 19.60 50.44
N ILE A 35 1.63 19.09 49.91
CA ILE A 35 0.31 19.59 50.33
C ILE A 35 0.01 19.22 51.79
N THR A 36 -0.10 20.23 52.64
CA THR A 36 -0.41 20.11 54.07
C THR A 36 -1.91 20.26 54.38
N LYS A 37 -2.66 21.09 53.61
CA LYS A 37 -4.11 21.31 53.80
C LYS A 37 -4.94 20.83 52.60
N ASN A 38 -6.04 20.13 52.87
CA ASN A 38 -6.95 19.53 51.89
C ASN A 38 -6.24 18.59 50.91
N LYS A 39 -5.37 17.72 51.46
CA LYS A 39 -4.48 16.83 50.71
C LYS A 39 -5.23 15.90 49.76
N ALA A 40 -6.32 15.28 50.22
CA ALA A 40 -7.10 14.34 49.43
C ALA A 40 -7.71 15.02 48.18
N ALA A 41 -8.41 16.15 48.37
CA ALA A 41 -9.05 16.87 47.28
C ALA A 41 -8.03 17.33 46.22
N LYS A 42 -6.93 17.97 46.65
CA LYS A 42 -5.91 18.46 45.72
C LYS A 42 -5.16 17.33 45.01
N LYS A 43 -4.87 16.23 45.69
CA LYS A 43 -4.34 15.01 45.05
C LYS A 43 -5.29 14.51 43.97
N GLY A 44 -6.57 14.37 44.30
CA GLY A 44 -7.61 13.96 43.34
C GLY A 44 -7.67 14.86 42.11
N ALA A 45 -7.58 16.19 42.31
CA ALA A 45 -7.57 17.14 41.20
C ALA A 45 -6.37 16.96 40.26
N VAL A 46 -5.17 16.71 40.81
CA VAL A 46 -3.96 16.45 40.00
C VAL A 46 -4.04 15.11 39.27
N TYR A 47 -4.48 14.04 39.94
CA TYR A 47 -4.67 12.74 39.28
C TYR A 47 -5.74 12.80 38.19
N LEU A 48 -6.80 13.59 38.39
CA LEU A 48 -7.79 13.86 37.34
C LEU A 48 -7.14 14.55 36.13
N GLY A 49 -6.28 15.54 36.37
CA GLY A 49 -5.50 16.18 35.30
C GLY A 49 -4.62 15.20 34.54
N LEU A 50 -3.87 14.35 35.25
CA LEU A 50 -3.05 13.31 34.65
C LEU A 50 -3.88 12.30 33.85
N PHE A 51 -5.04 11.90 34.38
CA PHE A 51 -5.96 10.98 33.72
C PHE A 51 -6.49 11.58 32.40
N LEU A 52 -6.89 12.87 32.42
CA LEU A 52 -7.29 13.58 31.20
C LEU A 52 -6.15 13.66 30.19
N PHE A 53 -4.92 13.88 30.64
CA PHE A 53 -3.74 13.84 29.79
C PHE A 53 -3.53 12.47 29.12
N ILE A 54 -3.65 11.37 29.87
CA ILE A 54 -3.50 10.02 29.34
C ILE A 54 -4.58 9.75 28.29
N LEU A 55 -5.84 10.11 28.58
CA LEU A 55 -6.93 9.98 27.62
C LEU A 55 -6.66 10.79 26.35
N ALA A 56 -6.30 12.06 26.49
CA ALA A 56 -6.02 12.93 25.35
C ALA A 56 -4.84 12.42 24.51
N SER A 57 -3.80 11.89 25.14
CA SER A 57 -2.63 11.32 24.47
C SER A 57 -2.93 9.99 23.77
N GLY A 58 -3.93 9.25 24.25
CA GLY A 58 -4.39 8.00 23.64
C GLY A 58 -5.26 8.19 22.40
N ILE A 59 -5.90 9.36 22.24
CA ILE A 59 -6.82 9.62 21.11
C ILE A 59 -6.14 9.43 19.75
N PRO A 60 -4.96 10.03 19.46
CA PRO A 60 -4.30 9.84 18.17
C PRO A 60 -3.92 8.37 17.90
N PHE A 61 -3.54 7.62 18.93
CA PHE A 61 -3.24 6.20 18.80
C PHE A 61 -4.50 5.39 18.47
N ALA A 62 -5.61 5.66 19.17
CA ALA A 62 -6.89 5.01 18.90
C ALA A 62 -7.43 5.36 17.50
N GLN A 63 -7.31 6.62 17.08
CA GLN A 63 -7.69 7.06 15.74
C GLN A 63 -6.85 6.36 14.66
N LYS A 64 -5.52 6.31 14.85
CA LYS A 64 -4.62 5.60 13.94
C LYS A 64 -4.94 4.11 13.89
N PHE A 65 -5.11 3.47 15.05
CA PHE A 65 -5.45 2.05 15.14
C PHE A 65 -6.78 1.74 14.43
N LEU A 66 -7.82 2.53 14.66
CA LEU A 66 -9.12 2.36 14.02
C LEU A 66 -9.03 2.59 12.50
N TYR A 67 -8.20 3.54 12.07
CA TYR A 67 -7.99 3.81 10.66
C TYR A 67 -7.22 2.68 9.95
N GLU A 68 -6.13 2.21 10.55
CA GLU A 68 -5.24 1.17 10.00
C GLU A 68 -5.77 -0.25 10.24
N PHE A 69 -6.90 -0.40 10.92
CA PHE A 69 -7.53 -1.70 11.17
C PHE A 69 -7.77 -2.44 9.84
N PRO A 70 -7.35 -3.70 9.72
CA PRO A 70 -7.54 -4.49 8.50
C PRO A 70 -9.02 -4.55 8.12
N ARG A 71 -9.30 -4.42 6.83
CA ARG A 71 -10.66 -4.56 6.29
C ARG A 71 -10.71 -5.72 5.32
N HIS A 72 -11.83 -6.43 5.31
CA HIS A 72 -12.05 -7.54 4.40
C HIS A 72 -12.96 -7.11 3.24
N LEU A 73 -12.64 -7.60 2.05
CA LEU A 73 -13.46 -7.49 0.85
C LEU A 73 -13.73 -8.91 0.33
N GLU A 74 -15.00 -9.28 0.18
CA GLU A 74 -15.38 -10.61 -0.27
C GLU A 74 -14.92 -10.87 -1.71
N VAL A 75 -14.51 -12.11 -1.98
CA VAL A 75 -14.28 -12.61 -3.34
C VAL A 75 -15.64 -12.94 -3.95
N VAL A 76 -15.95 -12.33 -5.10
CA VAL A 76 -17.27 -12.48 -5.76
C VAL A 76 -17.25 -13.53 -6.87
N GLN A 77 -16.06 -13.95 -7.33
CA GLN A 77 -15.89 -14.81 -8.51
C GLN A 77 -14.91 -15.95 -8.23
N GLU A 78 -15.05 -17.05 -8.98
CA GLU A 78 -14.06 -18.15 -8.99
C GLU A 78 -12.73 -17.65 -9.57
N TYR A 79 -11.61 -18.14 -9.02
CA TYR A 79 -10.29 -17.55 -9.19
C TYR A 79 -9.72 -17.63 -10.63
N GLY A 80 -10.26 -18.52 -11.46
CA GLY A 80 -9.85 -18.70 -12.87
C GLY A 80 -10.36 -17.62 -13.84
N ASP A 81 -11.31 -16.78 -13.43
CA ASP A 81 -11.92 -15.72 -14.26
C ASP A 81 -11.99 -14.39 -13.48
N PHE A 82 -10.91 -14.06 -12.77
CA PHE A 82 -10.87 -12.88 -11.91
C PHE A 82 -11.00 -11.58 -12.71
N ASP A 83 -12.13 -10.89 -12.56
CA ASP A 83 -12.36 -9.55 -13.11
C ASP A 83 -11.57 -8.49 -12.29
N PHE A 84 -10.44 -8.04 -12.84
CA PHE A 84 -9.59 -7.06 -12.18
C PHE A 84 -10.24 -5.68 -12.12
N ALA A 85 -11.02 -5.33 -13.13
CA ALA A 85 -11.68 -4.04 -13.22
C ALA A 85 -12.81 -3.92 -12.19
N ASP A 86 -13.66 -4.94 -12.05
CA ASP A 86 -14.70 -4.99 -11.01
C ASP A 86 -14.09 -4.95 -9.61
N HIS A 87 -13.07 -5.79 -9.35
CA HIS A 87 -12.40 -5.79 -8.05
C HIS A 87 -11.84 -4.41 -7.70
N TRP A 88 -11.20 -3.76 -8.66
CA TRP A 88 -10.68 -2.41 -8.45
C TRP A 88 -11.79 -1.38 -8.24
N GLY A 89 -12.90 -1.46 -8.99
CA GLY A 89 -14.07 -0.61 -8.80
C GLY A 89 -14.64 -0.73 -7.37
N ARG A 90 -14.79 -1.96 -6.88
CA ARG A 90 -15.22 -2.22 -5.49
C ARG A 90 -14.23 -1.67 -4.45
N MET A 91 -12.92 -1.75 -4.72
CA MET A 91 -11.89 -1.13 -3.89
C MET A 91 -12.00 0.40 -3.88
N GLN A 92 -12.22 1.02 -5.04
CA GLN A 92 -12.41 2.47 -5.14
C GLN A 92 -13.63 2.92 -4.35
N ASP A 93 -14.77 2.26 -4.51
CA ASP A 93 -16.01 2.60 -3.82
C ASP A 93 -15.89 2.39 -2.30
N ARG A 94 -15.27 1.29 -1.86
CA ARG A 94 -15.18 0.94 -0.44
C ARG A 94 -14.24 1.85 0.35
N PHE A 95 -13.22 2.39 -0.31
CA PHE A 95 -12.15 3.15 0.35
C PHE A 95 -12.01 4.60 -0.16
N ASP A 96 -12.88 5.07 -1.07
CA ASP A 96 -12.84 6.38 -1.74
C ASP A 96 -11.45 6.65 -2.36
N LEU A 97 -10.95 5.67 -3.11
CA LEU A 97 -9.60 5.71 -3.68
C LEU A 97 -9.57 6.54 -4.96
N ARG A 98 -8.63 7.48 -5.03
CA ARG A 98 -8.34 8.30 -6.21
C ARG A 98 -6.83 8.45 -6.35
N ASN A 99 -6.34 8.55 -7.58
CA ASN A 99 -4.91 8.70 -7.87
C ASN A 99 -4.06 7.62 -7.19
N ALA A 100 -4.47 6.36 -7.34
CA ALA A 100 -3.79 5.21 -6.76
C ALA A 100 -2.66 4.74 -7.68
N GLU A 101 -1.44 4.79 -7.16
CA GLU A 101 -0.21 4.43 -7.86
C GLU A 101 0.14 2.97 -7.53
N LEU A 102 0.13 2.10 -8.54
CA LEU A 102 0.58 0.72 -8.38
C LEU A 102 2.08 0.73 -8.07
N HIS A 103 2.49 0.02 -7.04
CA HIS A 103 3.91 -0.17 -6.72
C HIS A 103 4.35 -1.60 -6.99
N ARG A 104 3.51 -2.57 -6.63
CA ARG A 104 3.81 -3.97 -6.83
C ARG A 104 2.54 -4.78 -7.00
N LEU A 105 2.58 -5.76 -7.89
CA LEU A 105 1.59 -6.82 -7.96
C LEU A 105 2.29 -8.15 -8.13
N ARG A 106 1.76 -9.16 -7.46
CA ARG A 106 2.16 -10.55 -7.55
C ARG A 106 0.92 -11.43 -7.65
N LEU A 107 0.91 -12.26 -8.68
CA LEU A 107 -0.04 -13.35 -8.87
C LEU A 107 0.75 -14.65 -8.99
N THR A 108 0.34 -15.68 -8.27
CA THR A 108 0.88 -17.04 -8.44
C THR A 108 -0.25 -17.95 -8.84
N TYR A 109 -0.05 -18.72 -9.89
CA TYR A 109 -0.97 -19.73 -10.40
C TYR A 109 -0.35 -21.10 -10.27
N ASP A 110 -1.12 -22.08 -9.82
CA ASP A 110 -0.69 -23.47 -9.84
C ASP A 110 -0.73 -24.08 -11.25
N LYS A 111 -0.37 -25.37 -11.36
CA LYS A 111 -0.39 -26.11 -12.63
C LYS A 111 -1.82 -26.34 -13.18
N GLU A 112 -2.85 -26.24 -12.34
CA GLU A 112 -4.25 -26.30 -12.72
C GLU A 112 -4.74 -24.96 -13.28
N GLY A 113 -3.97 -23.89 -13.09
CA GLY A 113 -4.31 -22.53 -13.51
C GLY A 113 -5.13 -21.77 -12.46
N GLU A 114 -5.20 -22.28 -11.23
CA GLU A 114 -5.90 -21.63 -10.12
C GLU A 114 -4.97 -20.65 -9.40
N VAL A 115 -5.52 -19.52 -8.95
CA VAL A 115 -4.77 -18.52 -8.19
C VAL A 115 -4.44 -19.08 -6.81
N SER A 116 -3.15 -19.21 -6.51
CA SER A 116 -2.62 -19.62 -5.21
C SER A 116 -2.05 -18.45 -4.40
N GLU A 117 -1.77 -17.31 -5.04
CA GLU A 117 -1.34 -16.08 -4.38
C GLU A 117 -1.85 -14.88 -5.16
N PHE A 118 -2.44 -13.91 -4.46
CA PHE A 118 -2.72 -12.58 -5.00
C PHE A 118 -2.35 -11.55 -3.94
N ASP A 119 -1.25 -10.86 -4.16
CA ASP A 119 -0.76 -9.75 -3.34
C ASP A 119 -0.51 -8.53 -4.23
N TYR A 120 -1.04 -7.38 -3.84
CA TYR A 120 -0.63 -6.13 -4.47
C TYR A 120 -0.54 -4.99 -3.47
N TYR A 121 0.33 -4.05 -3.81
CA TYR A 121 0.68 -2.90 -3.00
C TYR A 121 0.61 -1.64 -3.86
N PHE A 122 -0.08 -0.63 -3.34
CA PHE A 122 -0.27 0.65 -4.00
C PHE A 122 -0.27 1.80 -2.99
N LYS A 123 -0.05 3.01 -3.49
CA LYS A 123 -0.08 4.22 -2.68
C LYS A 123 -1.15 5.16 -3.17
N VAL A 124 -1.77 5.86 -2.23
CA VAL A 124 -2.71 6.94 -2.51
C VAL A 124 -2.13 8.23 -1.95
N ARG A 125 -2.12 9.26 -2.79
CA ARG A 125 -1.88 10.63 -2.34
C ARG A 125 -3.21 11.28 -2.00
N GLU A 126 -3.43 11.47 -0.71
CA GLU A 126 -4.61 12.17 -0.23
C GLU A 126 -4.37 13.69 -0.11
N THR A 127 -5.47 14.44 0.06
CA THR A 127 -5.43 15.86 0.41
C THR A 127 -4.57 16.11 1.66
N ASN A 128 -3.77 17.18 1.64
CA ASN A 128 -2.78 17.58 2.66
C ASN A 128 -1.44 16.83 2.64
N ASP A 129 -1.02 16.32 1.48
CA ASP A 129 0.29 15.63 1.30
C ASP A 129 0.43 14.40 2.22
N ARG A 130 -0.71 13.80 2.59
CA ARG A 130 -0.76 12.54 3.32
C ARG A 130 -0.63 11.41 2.31
N ARG A 131 0.35 10.54 2.52
CA ARG A 131 0.49 9.30 1.75
C ARG A 131 -0.03 8.14 2.57
N VAL A 132 -0.89 7.35 1.95
CA VAL A 132 -1.45 6.15 2.55
C VAL A 132 -1.03 4.96 1.69
N ASP A 133 -0.41 4.01 2.36
CA ASP A 133 0.06 2.77 1.80
C ASP A 133 -1.03 1.72 1.96
N TYR A 134 -1.36 1.01 0.88
CA TYR A 134 -2.33 -0.06 0.86
C TYR A 134 -1.65 -1.36 0.46
N ARG A 135 -1.91 -2.42 1.21
CA ARG A 135 -1.54 -3.80 0.86
C ARG A 135 -2.78 -4.67 0.86
N VAL A 136 -2.97 -5.39 -0.24
CA VAL A 136 -4.13 -6.24 -0.47
C VAL A 136 -3.64 -7.65 -0.68
N GLU A 137 -4.13 -8.57 0.14
CA GLU A 137 -3.70 -9.96 0.17
C GLU A 137 -4.94 -10.87 0.11
N LEU A 138 -4.97 -11.81 -0.82
CA LEU A 138 -6.00 -12.84 -0.88
C LEU A 138 -5.76 -13.90 0.20
N SER A 139 -6.76 -14.14 1.04
CA SER A 139 -6.85 -15.33 1.90
C SER A 139 -7.64 -16.41 1.17
N LEU A 140 -6.97 -17.48 0.74
CA LEU A 140 -7.63 -18.63 0.12
C LEU A 140 -8.45 -19.44 1.12
N GLU A 141 -8.03 -19.50 2.39
CA GLU A 141 -8.75 -20.21 3.44
C GLU A 141 -10.10 -19.53 3.71
N ASP A 142 -10.07 -18.21 3.86
CA ASP A 142 -11.23 -17.43 4.28
C ASP A 142 -12.00 -16.77 3.12
N HIS A 143 -11.58 -17.01 1.87
CA HIS A 143 -12.23 -16.54 0.64
C HIS A 143 -12.49 -15.02 0.61
N HIS A 144 -11.52 -14.23 1.08
CA HIS A 144 -11.62 -12.77 1.06
C HIS A 144 -10.26 -12.11 0.85
N PHE A 145 -10.27 -10.87 0.38
CA PHE A 145 -9.10 -10.00 0.38
C PHE A 145 -8.98 -9.25 1.71
N THR A 146 -7.82 -9.34 2.34
CA THR A 146 -7.45 -8.48 3.47
C THR A 146 -6.77 -7.23 2.95
N VAL A 147 -7.33 -6.07 3.28
CA VAL A 147 -6.82 -4.76 2.92
C VAL A 147 -6.23 -4.09 4.16
N ASN A 148 -4.92 -4.00 4.18
CA ASN A 148 -4.14 -3.33 5.21
C ASN A 148 -3.78 -1.91 4.76
N ARG A 149 -3.97 -0.94 5.64
CA ARG A 149 -3.68 0.48 5.36
C ARG A 149 -2.69 1.04 6.36
N ARG A 150 -1.73 1.84 5.91
CA ARG A 150 -0.75 2.51 6.78
C ARG A 150 -0.60 3.97 6.41
N ILE A 151 -0.70 4.85 7.40
CA ILE A 151 -0.53 6.29 7.21
C ILE A 151 0.91 6.69 7.52
N HIS A 152 1.54 7.40 6.59
CA HIS A 152 2.83 8.06 6.82
C HIS A 152 2.62 9.56 7.04
N HIS A 153 2.93 10.06 8.24
CA HIS A 153 2.94 11.50 8.51
C HIS A 153 4.23 12.13 7.96
N THR A 154 4.07 13.14 7.12
CA THR A 154 5.08 13.63 6.17
C THR A 154 6.20 14.51 6.75
N GLN A 155 6.31 14.74 8.07
CA GLN A 155 7.26 15.74 8.59
C GLN A 155 8.64 15.25 9.09
N GLN A 156 8.87 13.96 9.34
CA GLN A 156 10.20 13.49 9.82
C GLN A 156 10.87 12.41 8.98
N THR A 157 10.14 11.78 8.05
CA THR A 157 10.68 10.74 7.16
C THR A 157 10.87 11.26 5.72
N TYR A 158 10.76 12.57 5.51
CA TYR A 158 10.89 13.16 4.16
C TYR A 158 12.34 13.10 3.64
N ASN A 159 13.34 13.08 4.52
CA ASN A 159 14.76 13.05 4.11
C ASN A 159 15.30 11.66 3.77
N PHE A 160 14.64 10.56 4.16
CA PHE A 160 15.10 9.21 3.81
C PHE A 160 14.44 8.65 2.54
N ILE A 161 13.24 9.12 2.18
CA ILE A 161 12.50 8.60 1.02
C ILE A 161 12.76 9.43 -0.24
N HIS A 162 13.26 10.67 -0.14
CA HIS A 162 13.50 11.56 -1.29
C HIS A 162 14.68 11.19 -2.20
N HIS A 163 15.46 10.15 -1.87
CA HIS A 163 16.57 9.69 -2.71
C HIS A 163 16.31 8.38 -3.46
N GLN A 164 15.13 7.77 -3.31
CA GLN A 164 14.75 6.61 -4.13
C GLN A 164 13.56 6.96 -5.02
N ASN A 165 13.87 7.12 -6.31
CA ASN A 165 12.99 7.05 -7.47
C ASN A 165 12.01 8.22 -7.68
N ARG A 166 12.44 9.16 -8.54
CA ARG A 166 11.58 10.00 -9.40
C ARG A 166 10.89 9.18 -10.52
N ASN A 167 10.77 7.87 -10.36
CA ASN A 167 10.08 7.05 -11.36
C ASN A 167 8.58 7.27 -11.12
N GLU A 168 7.91 7.82 -12.12
CA GLU A 168 6.46 7.85 -12.16
C GLU A 168 5.95 6.41 -12.02
N HIS A 169 4.87 6.23 -11.29
CA HIS A 169 4.23 4.93 -11.12
C HIS A 169 2.94 4.89 -11.93
N MET A 170 2.61 3.74 -12.49
CA MET A 170 1.38 3.55 -13.25
C MET A 170 0.15 3.61 -12.33
N GLU A 171 -0.90 4.25 -12.81
CA GLU A 171 -2.20 4.20 -12.14
C GLU A 171 -2.72 2.76 -12.14
N ILE A 172 -3.07 2.25 -10.96
CA ILE A 172 -3.50 0.85 -10.81
C ILE A 172 -4.78 0.52 -11.61
N GLY A 173 -5.73 1.45 -11.70
CA GLY A 173 -6.94 1.25 -12.51
C GLY A 173 -6.62 1.06 -13.99
N ARG A 174 -5.70 1.88 -14.52
CA ARG A 174 -5.19 1.72 -15.87
C ARG A 174 -4.48 0.39 -16.07
N PHE A 175 -3.63 -0.01 -15.13
CA PHE A 175 -2.94 -1.31 -15.17
C PHE A 175 -3.94 -2.47 -15.27
N PHE A 176 -4.94 -2.49 -14.38
CA PHE A 176 -5.94 -3.57 -14.35
C PHE A 176 -6.79 -3.60 -15.62
N ASN A 177 -7.20 -2.45 -16.14
CA ASN A 177 -7.92 -2.41 -17.42
C ASN A 177 -7.08 -2.97 -18.57
N GLN A 178 -5.79 -2.62 -18.65
CA GLN A 178 -4.90 -3.17 -19.68
C GLN A 178 -4.69 -4.68 -19.53
N LEU A 179 -4.56 -5.16 -18.30
CA LEU A 179 -4.41 -6.60 -18.02
C LEU A 179 -5.67 -7.37 -18.42
N GLU A 180 -6.85 -6.83 -18.13
CA GLU A 180 -8.16 -7.38 -18.51
C GLU A 180 -8.31 -7.42 -20.04
N GLU A 181 -7.94 -6.35 -20.73
CA GLU A 181 -8.07 -6.25 -22.18
C GLU A 181 -7.18 -7.23 -22.96
N VAL A 182 -5.97 -7.47 -22.47
CA VAL A 182 -5.06 -8.48 -23.04
C VAL A 182 -5.52 -9.90 -22.69
N GLY A 183 -6.07 -10.05 -21.49
CA GLY A 183 -6.43 -11.34 -20.92
C GLY A 183 -5.19 -12.10 -20.44
N LEU A 184 -5.29 -12.69 -19.24
CA LEU A 184 -4.20 -13.47 -18.64
C LEU A 184 -3.77 -14.67 -19.48
N LYS A 185 -4.68 -15.23 -20.29
CA LYS A 185 -4.42 -16.40 -21.14
C LYS A 185 -3.37 -16.12 -22.22
N GLU A 186 -3.30 -14.90 -22.75
CA GLU A 186 -2.35 -14.52 -23.79
C GLU A 186 -0.91 -14.36 -23.26
N ILE A 187 -0.78 -14.12 -21.95
CA ILE A 187 0.53 -13.96 -21.29
C ILE A 187 0.94 -15.19 -20.48
N GLN A 188 0.04 -16.18 -20.36
CA GLN A 188 0.28 -17.43 -19.66
C GLN A 188 1.39 -18.23 -20.36
N PRO A 189 2.37 -18.75 -19.62
CA PRO A 189 3.42 -19.55 -20.22
C PRO A 189 2.88 -20.95 -20.54
N ASP A 190 3.38 -21.61 -21.60
CA ASP A 190 2.93 -22.95 -22.02
C ASP A 190 2.80 -23.93 -20.84
N ASN A 191 1.77 -24.80 -20.81
CA ASN A 191 1.35 -25.64 -19.67
C ASN A 191 2.36 -26.73 -19.16
N GLU A 192 3.66 -26.49 -19.23
CA GLU A 192 4.74 -27.40 -18.82
C GLU A 192 5.31 -27.11 -17.42
N TYR A 193 4.71 -26.20 -16.65
CA TYR A 193 5.20 -25.74 -15.35
C TYR A 193 4.36 -26.27 -14.18
N HIS A 194 5.00 -26.45 -13.02
CA HIS A 194 4.31 -26.82 -11.79
C HIS A 194 3.53 -25.65 -11.18
N PHE A 195 4.02 -24.43 -11.39
CA PHE A 195 3.33 -23.18 -11.11
C PHE A 195 4.00 -22.07 -11.92
N TYR A 196 3.32 -20.95 -12.09
CA TYR A 196 3.91 -19.74 -12.66
C TYR A 196 3.54 -18.50 -11.86
N LYS A 197 4.38 -17.47 -11.99
CA LYS A 197 4.23 -16.20 -11.29
C LYS A 197 4.19 -15.05 -12.27
N ILE A 198 3.32 -14.09 -11.98
CA ILE A 198 3.28 -12.79 -12.62
C ILE A 198 3.72 -11.77 -11.57
N ASP A 199 4.87 -11.14 -11.77
CA ASP A 199 5.37 -10.07 -10.92
C ASP A 199 5.42 -8.76 -11.71
N VAL A 200 4.88 -7.69 -11.13
CA VAL A 200 4.86 -6.35 -11.73
C VAL A 200 5.46 -5.36 -10.74
N GLY A 201 6.41 -4.56 -11.21
CA GLY A 201 6.85 -3.35 -10.52
C GLY A 201 6.17 -2.17 -11.19
N GLY A 202 5.35 -1.42 -10.47
CA GLY A 202 4.52 -0.37 -11.08
C GLY A 202 5.29 0.89 -11.50
N GLU A 203 6.62 0.90 -11.38
CA GLU A 203 7.49 1.97 -11.86
C GLU A 203 7.56 1.97 -13.39
N TYR A 204 7.49 3.15 -14.00
CA TYR A 204 7.84 3.32 -15.40
C TYR A 204 9.37 3.33 -15.57
N TYR A 205 9.87 2.49 -16.47
CA TYR A 205 11.28 2.47 -16.84
C TYR A 205 11.47 2.18 -18.32
N ARG A 206 12.65 2.54 -18.83
CA ARG A 206 13.04 2.16 -20.19
C ARG A 206 13.53 0.74 -20.18
N PHE A 207 13.09 -0.06 -21.15
CA PHE A 207 13.60 -1.40 -21.28
C PHE A 207 15.12 -1.37 -21.55
N ALA A 208 15.87 -2.14 -20.76
CA ALA A 208 17.33 -2.22 -20.85
C ALA A 208 17.82 -3.68 -20.84
N GLY A 209 16.98 -4.61 -21.28
CA GLY A 209 17.23 -6.05 -21.18
C GLY A 209 17.48 -6.73 -22.53
N ASN A 210 17.56 -8.06 -22.49
CA ASN A 210 17.64 -8.89 -23.69
C ASN A 210 16.24 -9.03 -24.30
N VAL A 211 16.09 -8.67 -25.58
CA VAL A 211 14.82 -8.78 -26.33
C VAL A 211 14.33 -10.22 -26.49
N ARG A 212 15.19 -11.22 -26.28
CA ARG A 212 14.83 -12.64 -26.35
C ARG A 212 13.83 -12.97 -25.25
N ARG A 213 12.57 -13.20 -25.66
CA ARG A 213 11.39 -13.38 -24.78
C ARG A 213 10.93 -12.10 -24.07
N ALA A 214 11.18 -10.95 -24.69
CA ALA A 214 10.54 -9.69 -24.34
C ALA A 214 9.39 -9.42 -25.30
N TYR A 215 8.29 -8.89 -24.78
CA TYR A 215 7.07 -8.58 -25.50
C TYR A 215 6.58 -7.20 -25.08
N TYR A 216 5.93 -6.49 -25.99
CA TYR A 216 5.23 -5.26 -25.69
C TYR A 216 3.73 -5.49 -25.83
N ILE A 217 2.96 -4.84 -24.96
CA ILE A 217 1.50 -4.87 -24.92
C ILE A 217 1.01 -3.51 -25.41
N ARG A 218 0.24 -3.50 -26.50
CA ARG A 218 -0.37 -2.28 -27.05
C ARG A 218 -1.69 -2.60 -27.72
N ASN A 219 -2.70 -1.77 -27.50
CA ASN A 219 -4.01 -1.94 -28.13
C ASN A 219 -4.54 -3.37 -28.02
N LYS A 220 -4.38 -3.98 -26.84
CA LYS A 220 -4.79 -5.37 -26.51
C LYS A 220 -3.94 -6.48 -27.12
N ASP A 221 -3.03 -6.15 -28.04
CA ASP A 221 -2.17 -7.11 -28.71
C ASP A 221 -0.82 -7.27 -28.00
N VAL A 222 -0.32 -8.52 -27.99
CA VAL A 222 1.01 -8.89 -27.50
C VAL A 222 1.94 -9.06 -28.70
N HIS A 223 3.01 -8.29 -28.74
CA HIS A 223 3.96 -8.29 -29.84
C HIS A 223 5.38 -8.56 -29.35
N PRO A 224 6.18 -9.37 -30.07
CA PRO A 224 7.60 -9.54 -29.73
C PRO A 224 8.35 -8.21 -29.82
N LEU A 225 9.17 -7.92 -28.81
CA LEU A 225 10.05 -6.75 -28.81
C LEU A 225 11.23 -6.99 -29.76
N LYS A 226 11.55 -6.02 -30.61
CA LYS A 226 12.74 -6.03 -31.47
C LYS A 226 13.80 -5.08 -30.92
N GLU A 227 15.04 -5.20 -31.40
CA GLU A 227 16.12 -4.30 -30.99
C GLU A 227 15.85 -2.83 -31.36
N GLU A 228 15.06 -2.60 -32.41
CA GLU A 228 14.59 -1.27 -32.80
C GLU A 228 13.59 -0.65 -31.79
N ASP A 229 12.95 -1.49 -30.95
CA ASP A 229 11.95 -1.08 -29.96
C ASP A 229 12.53 -0.87 -28.55
N LEU A 230 13.87 -0.86 -28.40
CA LEU A 230 14.54 -0.69 -27.08
C LEU A 230 14.28 0.69 -26.42
N THR A 231 13.67 1.64 -27.13
CA THR A 231 13.32 2.97 -26.59
C THR A 231 11.98 2.99 -25.85
N VAL A 232 11.25 1.86 -25.81
CA VAL A 232 9.95 1.77 -25.15
C VAL A 232 10.07 2.09 -23.65
N TYR A 233 9.21 3.00 -23.20
CA TYR A 233 9.04 3.41 -21.81
C TYR A 233 7.70 2.89 -21.30
N GLY A 234 7.73 2.09 -20.25
CA GLY A 234 6.54 1.40 -19.79
C GLY A 234 6.71 0.76 -18.42
N VAL A 235 5.65 0.12 -17.96
CA VAL A 235 5.69 -0.75 -16.78
C VAL A 235 6.04 -2.16 -17.23
N GLY A 236 7.08 -2.72 -16.63
CA GLY A 236 7.47 -4.09 -16.92
C GLY A 236 6.80 -5.10 -15.99
N MET A 237 6.32 -6.18 -16.60
CA MET A 237 5.70 -7.33 -15.98
C MET A 237 6.50 -8.58 -16.35
N SER A 238 6.96 -9.35 -15.36
CA SER A 238 7.61 -10.64 -15.64
C SER A 238 6.68 -11.80 -15.36
N VAL A 239 6.62 -12.72 -16.31
CA VAL A 239 5.95 -14.01 -16.16
C VAL A 239 7.01 -15.09 -16.07
N THR A 240 7.05 -15.82 -14.97
CA THR A 240 8.10 -16.80 -14.65
C THR A 240 7.49 -18.16 -14.37
N GLY A 241 7.86 -19.17 -15.16
CA GLY A 241 7.43 -20.55 -14.97
C GLY A 241 8.44 -21.36 -14.16
N PHE A 242 7.94 -22.16 -13.20
CA PHE A 242 8.74 -22.93 -12.27
C PHE A 242 8.43 -24.43 -12.32
N ASP A 243 9.46 -25.25 -12.13
CA ASP A 243 9.31 -26.72 -12.15
C ASP A 243 8.91 -27.35 -10.82
N ARG A 244 9.36 -26.77 -9.72
CA ARG A 244 9.21 -27.36 -8.38
C ARG A 244 9.10 -26.30 -7.29
N THR A 245 10.10 -25.43 -7.19
CA THR A 245 10.19 -24.40 -6.15
C THR A 245 10.83 -23.13 -6.71
N GLU A 246 10.61 -22.00 -6.05
CA GLU A 246 11.19 -20.69 -6.42
C GLU A 246 12.71 -20.64 -6.30
N GLY A 247 13.30 -21.50 -5.46
CA GLY A 247 14.70 -21.41 -5.05
C GLY A 247 15.73 -21.76 -6.14
N ASP A 248 15.42 -22.68 -7.06
CA ASP A 248 16.47 -23.27 -7.93
C ASP A 248 16.04 -23.66 -9.36
N TYR A 249 14.78 -23.46 -9.76
CA TYR A 249 14.27 -24.05 -11.01
C TYR A 249 13.35 -23.15 -11.84
N ILE A 250 13.83 -21.96 -12.21
CA ILE A 250 13.19 -21.14 -13.25
C ILE A 250 13.40 -21.86 -14.60
N LYS A 251 12.33 -22.36 -15.21
CA LYS A 251 12.39 -22.92 -16.57
C LYS A 251 12.20 -21.87 -17.65
N SER A 252 11.36 -20.88 -17.37
CA SER A 252 11.04 -19.84 -18.32
C SER A 252 10.85 -18.52 -17.61
N ARG A 253 11.22 -17.45 -18.33
CA ARG A 253 10.92 -16.08 -17.97
C ARG A 253 10.64 -15.33 -19.25
N ALA A 254 9.45 -14.73 -19.30
CA ALA A 254 9.05 -13.76 -20.30
C ALA A 254 8.88 -12.39 -19.63
N LEU A 255 9.18 -11.33 -20.36
CA LEU A 255 9.05 -9.96 -19.88
C LEU A 255 8.10 -9.22 -20.82
N TYR A 256 7.07 -8.62 -20.24
CA TYR A 256 6.04 -7.86 -20.95
C TYR A 256 6.18 -6.40 -20.55
N PHE A 257 6.08 -5.49 -21.52
CA PHE A 257 6.07 -4.05 -21.29
C PHE A 257 4.71 -3.47 -21.66
N MET A 258 4.07 -2.85 -20.68
CA MET A 258 2.82 -2.12 -20.85
C MET A 258 3.11 -0.64 -21.10
N ASP A 259 2.61 -0.13 -22.23
CA ASP A 259 2.90 1.22 -22.71
C ASP A 259 2.33 2.32 -21.78
N ALA A 260 3.18 3.31 -21.50
CA ALA A 260 2.82 4.54 -20.80
C ALA A 260 1.95 5.49 -21.65
N ALA A 261 1.95 5.37 -22.98
CA ALA A 261 1.47 6.38 -23.92
C ALA A 261 0.01 6.27 -24.41
N LEU A 262 -0.84 5.41 -23.86
CA LEU A 262 -2.26 5.29 -24.28
C LEU A 262 -3.18 6.49 -23.88
N ASN A 263 -2.66 7.72 -23.82
CA ASN A 263 -3.44 8.97 -23.73
C ASN A 263 -2.65 10.14 -24.35
N VAL A 264 -2.30 10.04 -25.62
CA VAL A 264 -2.22 11.22 -26.47
C VAL A 264 -3.15 10.92 -27.63
N ASP A 265 -4.20 11.71 -27.73
CA ASP A 265 -5.24 11.63 -28.73
C ASP A 265 -4.66 11.32 -30.13
N GLU A 266 -5.00 10.15 -30.67
CA GLU A 266 -5.15 9.99 -32.13
C GLU A 266 -6.53 10.58 -32.52
N GLU A 267 -6.80 11.81 -32.10
CA GLU A 267 -7.70 12.73 -32.78
C GLU A 267 -6.82 13.83 -33.39
N GLU A 268 -6.13 13.53 -34.50
CA GLU A 268 -5.82 14.48 -35.58
C GLU A 268 -5.03 13.74 -36.69
N GLY A 269 -5.67 13.56 -37.84
CA GLY A 269 -5.08 12.99 -39.05
C GLY A 269 -6.10 12.50 -40.07
#